data_AF-A0A6G3RTM5-F1
#
_entry.id   AF-A0A6G3RTM5-F1
#
_cell.length_a   1.000
_cell.length_b   1.000
_cell.length_c   1.000
_cell.angle_alpha   90.00
_cell.angle_beta   90.00
_cell.angle_gamma   90.00
#
_symmetry.space_group_name_H-M   'P 1'
#
loop_
_entity.id
_entity.type
_entity.pdbx_description
1 polymer ?
#
loop_
_entity_poly.entity_id
_entity_poly.type
_entity_poly.pdbx_seq_one_letter_code
_entity_poly.pdbx_strand_id
1 'polypeptide(L)'
;MAKQQPPAAWRPSRTSRSTAARVLAGLLLAGALAYSTWPAEMFLPTGLSPRTAYVSELAAEDQPYGTFFRTVDLLAGLLVLAGAVWASTARRTRAGRLPAVGWAGLALFGAATAADSRLPLSCAA
;
A
#
# COMPACT_ATOMS: atom_id res chain seq x y z
N MET A 1 0.78 18.08 -57.40
CA MET A 1 -0.05 17.55 -56.31
C MET A 1 0.87 16.93 -55.26
N ALA A 2 1.19 17.66 -54.18
CA ALA A 2 2.03 17.17 -53.11
C ALA A 2 1.19 16.31 -52.15
N LYS A 3 1.60 15.05 -51.97
CA LYS A 3 0.93 14.06 -51.13
C LYS A 3 1.18 14.43 -49.66
N GLN A 4 0.15 14.94 -48.97
CA GLN A 4 0.24 15.24 -47.54
C GLN A 4 0.43 13.95 -46.74
N GLN A 5 1.50 13.89 -45.96
CA GLN A 5 1.83 12.77 -45.08
C GLN A 5 1.09 12.95 -43.74
N PRO A 6 0.38 11.94 -43.23
CA PRO A 6 -0.36 12.09 -41.97
C PRO A 6 0.59 12.23 -40.77
N PRO A 7 0.23 13.00 -39.72
CA PRO A 7 1.09 13.22 -38.56
C PRO A 7 1.36 11.90 -37.82
N ALA A 8 2.63 11.71 -37.44
CA ALA A 8 3.09 10.53 -36.71
C ALA A 8 2.35 10.42 -35.36
N ALA A 9 1.51 9.39 -35.23
CA ALA A 9 0.82 9.10 -33.98
C ALA A 9 1.85 8.81 -32.88
N TRP A 10 1.90 9.66 -31.85
CA TRP A 10 2.78 9.50 -30.69
C TRP A 10 2.49 8.16 -30.00
N ARG A 11 3.40 7.20 -30.16
CA ARG A 11 3.39 5.94 -29.41
C ARG A 11 4.27 6.16 -28.17
N PRO A 12 3.73 6.09 -26.94
CA PRO A 12 4.55 6.21 -25.75
C PRO A 12 5.65 5.14 -25.78
N SER A 13 6.90 5.56 -25.52
CA SER A 13 8.07 4.69 -25.52
C SER A 13 7.90 3.52 -24.54
N ARG A 14 8.25 2.30 -24.98
CA ARG A 14 8.14 1.07 -24.16
C ARG A 14 8.88 1.20 -22.81
N THR A 15 9.95 1.99 -22.79
CA THR A 15 10.77 2.30 -21.60
C THR A 15 10.00 3.03 -20.51
N SER A 16 9.12 3.98 -20.85
CA SER A 16 8.28 4.70 -19.87
C SER A 16 7.30 3.76 -19.16
N ARG A 17 6.72 2.81 -19.89
CA ARG A 17 5.78 1.83 -19.32
C ARG A 17 6.46 0.85 -18.36
N SER A 18 7.70 0.44 -18.66
CA SER A 18 8.46 -0.44 -17.76
C SER A 18 8.84 0.24 -16.45
N THR A 19 9.18 1.54 -16.49
CA THR A 19 9.51 2.30 -15.28
C THR A 19 8.27 2.47 -14.40
N ALA A 20 7.13 2.88 -14.96
CA ALA A 20 5.88 3.01 -14.20
C ALA A 20 5.45 1.68 -13.55
N ALA A 21 5.60 0.55 -14.26
CA ALA A 21 5.31 -0.76 -13.70
C ALA A 21 6.24 -1.13 -12.54
N ARG A 22 7.54 -0.81 -12.64
CA ARG A 22 8.52 -1.05 -11.57
C ARG A 22 8.22 -0.20 -10.33
N VAL A 23 7.87 1.09 -10.50
CA VAL A 23 7.53 1.94 -9.36
C VAL A 23 6.25 1.47 -8.69
N LEU A 24 5.21 1.10 -9.47
CA LEU A 24 3.99 0.51 -8.91
C LEU A 24 4.29 -0.78 -8.13
N ALA A 25 5.08 -1.68 -8.69
CA ALA A 25 5.50 -2.91 -8.01
C ALA A 25 6.29 -2.60 -6.73
N GLY A 26 7.19 -1.62 -6.78
CA GLY A 26 7.96 -1.16 -5.62
C GLY A 26 7.08 -0.60 -4.51
N LEU A 27 6.10 0.24 -4.83
CA LEU A 27 5.13 0.77 -3.85
C LEU A 27 4.34 -0.35 -3.18
N LEU A 28 3.78 -1.27 -3.97
CA LEU A 28 2.97 -2.37 -3.44
C LEU A 28 3.82 -3.36 -2.63
N LEU A 29 5.03 -3.67 -3.06
CA LEU A 29 5.94 -4.56 -2.34
C LEU A 29 6.40 -3.93 -1.03
N ALA A 30 6.84 -2.67 -1.06
CA ALA A 30 7.24 -1.95 0.15
C ALA A 30 6.07 -1.83 1.14
N GLY A 31 4.87 -1.51 0.65
CA GLY A 31 3.66 -1.47 1.47
C GLY A 31 3.30 -2.83 2.07
N ALA A 32 3.41 -3.91 1.31
CA ALA A 32 3.15 -5.28 1.81
C ALA A 32 4.18 -5.71 2.87
N LEU A 33 5.46 -5.41 2.66
CA LEU A 33 6.52 -5.70 3.64
C LEU A 33 6.31 -4.88 4.92
N ALA A 34 5.99 -3.60 4.80
CA ALA A 34 5.66 -2.74 5.94
C ALA A 34 4.39 -3.21 6.67
N TYR A 35 3.36 -3.68 5.97
CA TYR A 35 2.18 -4.25 6.64
C TYR A 35 2.49 -5.56 7.37
N SER A 36 3.51 -6.30 6.91
CA SER A 36 3.91 -7.59 7.47
C SER A 36 4.94 -7.44 8.61
N THR A 37 4.97 -6.30 9.29
CA THR A 37 6.00 -6.01 10.33
C THR A 37 5.68 -6.62 11.69
N TRP A 38 4.46 -7.12 11.90
CA TRP A 38 4.04 -7.76 13.16
C TRP A 38 4.98 -8.87 13.68
N PRO A 39 5.65 -9.72 12.87
CA PRO A 39 6.58 -10.73 13.38
C PRO A 39 7.82 -10.14 14.06
N ALA A 40 8.07 -8.84 13.91
CA ALA A 40 9.12 -8.14 14.66
C ALA A 40 8.94 -8.27 16.18
N GLU A 41 7.73 -8.53 16.66
CA GLU A 41 7.44 -8.82 18.08
C GLU A 41 8.30 -9.96 18.64
N MET A 42 8.72 -10.93 17.80
CA MET A 42 9.57 -12.05 18.25
C MET A 42 10.97 -11.61 18.67
N PHE A 43 11.38 -10.40 18.26
CA PHE A 43 12.69 -9.83 18.57
C PHE A 43 12.59 -8.59 19.47
N LEU A 44 11.38 -8.08 19.70
CA LEU A 44 11.14 -6.88 20.50
C LEU A 44 10.54 -7.28 21.86
N PRO A 45 11.03 -6.73 22.98
CA PRO A 45 10.46 -7.00 24.30
C PRO A 45 9.12 -6.25 24.48
N THR A 46 8.07 -6.72 23.79
CA THR A 46 6.71 -6.17 23.87
C THR A 46 6.01 -6.54 25.17
N GLY A 47 6.35 -7.70 25.76
CA GLY A 47 5.68 -8.22 26.95
C GLY A 47 4.32 -8.89 26.66
N LEU A 48 3.91 -8.91 25.39
CA LEU A 48 2.67 -9.54 24.93
C LEU A 48 2.83 -11.05 24.75
N SER A 49 1.75 -11.80 24.94
CA SER A 49 1.71 -13.25 24.72
C SER A 49 1.50 -13.56 23.24
N PRO A 50 2.44 -14.24 22.54
CA PRO A 50 2.31 -14.52 21.10
C PRO A 50 1.15 -15.46 20.71
N ARG A 51 0.49 -16.09 21.70
CA ARG A 51 -0.64 -17.01 21.46
C ARG A 51 -2.00 -16.35 21.64
N THR A 52 -2.06 -15.27 22.40
CA THR A 52 -3.33 -14.70 22.89
C THR A 52 -3.46 -13.22 22.59
N ALA A 53 -2.35 -12.50 22.46
CA ALA A 53 -2.36 -11.10 22.09
C ALA A 53 -2.81 -10.92 20.63
N TYR A 54 -3.54 -9.85 20.38
CA TYR A 54 -3.92 -9.48 19.02
C TYR A 54 -2.81 -8.65 18.36
N VAL A 55 -2.66 -8.76 17.04
CA VAL A 55 -1.69 -7.94 16.29
C VAL A 55 -1.94 -6.44 16.49
N SER A 56 -3.20 -6.03 16.65
CA SER A 56 -3.57 -4.63 16.95
C SER A 56 -3.08 -4.14 18.31
N GLU A 57 -2.84 -5.04 19.27
CA GLU A 57 -2.33 -4.66 20.59
C GLU A 57 -0.89 -4.17 20.51
N LEU A 58 -0.08 -4.66 19.55
CA LEU A 58 1.27 -4.15 19.30
C LEU A 58 1.31 -2.63 19.06
N ALA A 59 0.21 -2.08 18.54
CA ALA A 59 0.04 -0.66 18.22
C ALA A 59 -0.73 0.13 19.30
N ALA A 60 -1.05 -0.45 20.46
CA ALA A 60 -1.76 0.22 21.54
C ALA A 60 -0.93 1.36 22.18
N GLU A 61 -1.59 2.31 22.85
CA GLU A 61 -0.96 3.50 23.43
C GLU A 61 0.00 3.18 24.58
N ASP A 62 -0.28 2.13 25.33
CA ASP A 62 0.50 1.66 26.48
C ASP A 62 1.68 0.75 26.10
N GLN A 63 1.79 0.33 24.84
CA GLN A 63 2.87 -0.55 24.40
C GLN A 63 4.19 0.19 24.17
N PRO A 64 5.34 -0.41 24.58
CA PRO A 64 6.65 0.22 24.47
C PRO A 64 7.06 0.51 23.02
N TYR A 65 6.60 -0.32 22.08
CA TYR A 65 6.86 -0.18 20.65
C TYR A 65 5.63 0.27 19.84
N GLY A 66 4.56 0.74 20.51
CA GLY A 66 3.30 1.11 19.87
C GLY A 66 3.45 2.14 18.76
N THR A 67 4.26 3.18 18.99
CA THR A 67 4.53 4.21 17.98
C THR A 67 5.25 3.66 16.76
N PHE A 68 6.13 2.66 16.93
CA PHE A 68 6.81 2.01 15.80
C PHE A 68 5.80 1.29 14.91
N PHE A 69 4.99 0.40 15.49
CA PHE A 69 3.97 -0.34 14.74
C PHE A 69 2.97 0.60 14.04
N ARG A 70 2.42 1.61 14.73
CA ARG A 70 1.56 2.65 14.13
C ARG A 70 2.21 3.41 12.98
N THR A 71 3.51 3.69 13.08
CA THR A 71 4.23 4.42 12.03
C THR A 71 4.41 3.55 10.80
N VAL A 72 4.80 2.29 10.99
CA VAL A 72 5.00 1.36 9.88
C VAL A 72 3.66 0.99 9.23
N ASP A 73 2.58 0.86 9.99
CA ASP A 73 1.22 0.66 9.46
C ASP A 73 0.73 1.87 8.66
N LEU A 74 1.00 3.10 9.12
CA LEU A 74 0.70 4.29 8.33
C LEU A 74 1.45 4.24 6.98
N LEU A 75 2.76 3.96 7.01
CA LEU A 75 3.55 3.89 5.79
C LEU A 75 3.03 2.80 4.86
N ALA A 76 2.69 1.62 5.40
CA ALA A 76 2.10 0.53 4.65
C ALA A 76 0.80 0.95 3.94
N GLY A 77 -0.13 1.54 4.70
CA GLY A 77 -1.41 2.02 4.18
C GLY A 77 -1.24 3.07 3.08
N LEU A 78 -0.37 4.06 3.30
CA LEU A 78 -0.10 5.12 2.33
C LEU A 78 0.55 4.60 1.04
N LEU A 79 1.51 3.68 1.14
CA LEU A 79 2.19 3.10 -0.01
C LEU A 79 1.22 2.28 -0.87
N VAL A 80 0.39 1.44 -0.24
CA VAL A 80 -0.61 0.63 -0.96
C VAL A 80 -1.69 1.53 -1.59
N LEU A 81 -2.19 2.51 -0.85
CA LEU A 81 -3.18 3.47 -1.34
C LEU A 81 -2.64 4.26 -2.54
N ALA A 82 -1.41 4.79 -2.45
CA ALA A 82 -0.77 5.50 -3.55
C ALA A 82 -0.62 4.62 -4.80
N GLY A 83 -0.16 3.39 -4.63
CA GLY A 83 -0.06 2.39 -5.71
C GLY A 83 -1.42 2.11 -6.36
N ALA A 84 -2.48 1.92 -5.56
CA ALA A 84 -3.82 1.63 -6.04
C ALA A 84 -4.46 2.81 -6.79
N VAL A 85 -4.33 4.03 -6.26
CA VAL A 85 -4.82 5.27 -6.90
C VAL A 85 -4.09 5.52 -8.21
N TRP A 86 -2.76 5.36 -8.22
CA TRP A 86 -1.99 5.53 -9.43
C TRP A 86 -2.33 4.48 -10.49
N ALA A 87 -2.44 3.21 -10.12
CA ALA A 87 -2.83 2.14 -11.04
C ALA A 87 -4.23 2.37 -11.61
N SER A 88 -5.17 2.86 -10.80
CA SER A 88 -6.54 3.19 -11.21
C SER A 88 -6.57 4.33 -12.23
N THR A 89 -5.81 5.41 -11.99
CA THR A 89 -5.75 6.56 -12.91
C THR A 89 -4.99 6.25 -14.20
N ALA A 90 -3.89 5.49 -14.12
CA ALA A 90 -3.08 5.11 -15.28
C ALA A 90 -3.75 4.07 -16.20
N ARG A 91 -4.69 3.25 -15.69
CA ARG A 91 -5.36 2.17 -16.44
C ARG A 91 -6.82 2.46 -16.82
N ARG A 92 -7.30 3.69 -16.58
CA ARG A 92 -8.69 4.13 -16.85
C ARG A 92 -9.21 3.85 -18.27
N THR A 93 -8.33 3.58 -19.24
CA THR A 93 -8.72 3.43 -20.65
C THR A 93 -8.87 1.99 -21.16
N ARG A 94 -8.55 0.93 -20.40
CA ARG A 94 -8.55 -0.46 -20.96
C ARG A 94 -8.90 -1.63 -20.03
N ALA A 95 -9.11 -1.43 -18.73
CA ALA A 95 -9.28 -2.55 -17.81
C ALA A 95 -10.76 -2.89 -17.57
N GLY A 96 -11.11 -4.19 -17.66
CA GLY A 96 -12.46 -4.67 -17.33
C GLY A 96 -12.84 -4.50 -15.85
N ARG A 97 -14.07 -4.89 -15.49
CA ARG A 97 -14.63 -4.69 -14.14
C ARG A 97 -13.79 -5.32 -13.02
N LEU A 98 -13.21 -6.50 -13.24
CA LEU A 98 -12.46 -7.24 -12.21
C LEU A 98 -11.20 -6.49 -11.73
N PRO A 99 -10.27 -6.03 -12.61
CA PRO A 99 -9.16 -5.19 -12.17
C PRO A 99 -9.58 -3.91 -11.45
N ALA A 100 -10.69 -3.27 -11.89
CA ALA A 100 -11.18 -2.06 -11.24
C ALA A 100 -11.62 -2.33 -9.78
N VAL A 101 -12.33 -3.44 -9.55
CA VAL A 101 -12.70 -3.88 -8.20
C VAL A 101 -11.47 -4.21 -7.37
N GLY A 102 -10.47 -4.90 -7.95
CA GLY A 102 -9.22 -5.22 -7.25
C GLY A 102 -8.46 -3.96 -6.80
N TRP A 103 -8.33 -2.96 -7.66
CA TRP A 103 -7.70 -1.69 -7.28
C TRP A 103 -8.53 -0.90 -6.26
N ALA A 104 -9.85 -0.92 -6.37
CA ALA A 104 -10.72 -0.31 -5.36
C ALA A 104 -10.57 -0.98 -3.99
N GLY A 105 -10.47 -2.32 -3.96
CA GLY A 105 -10.20 -3.07 -2.74
C GLY A 105 -8.84 -2.73 -2.12
N LEU A 106 -7.78 -2.62 -2.92
CA LEU A 106 -6.46 -2.19 -2.44
C LEU A 106 -6.46 -0.74 -1.92
N ALA A 107 -7.18 0.16 -2.59
CA ALA A 107 -7.33 1.53 -2.12
C ALA A 107 -8.08 1.58 -0.77
N LEU A 108 -9.18 0.82 -0.64
CA LEU A 108 -9.92 0.71 0.61
C LEU A 108 -9.05 0.14 1.73
N PHE A 109 -8.33 -0.94 1.46
CA PHE A 109 -7.38 -1.54 2.40
C PHE A 109 -6.35 -0.51 2.86
N GLY A 110 -5.64 0.14 1.93
CA GLY A 110 -4.61 1.12 2.29
C GLY A 110 -5.15 2.30 3.10
N ALA A 111 -6.34 2.81 2.74
CA ALA A 111 -6.99 3.87 3.49
C ALA A 111 -7.42 3.42 4.90
N ALA A 112 -7.99 2.22 5.03
CA ALA A 112 -8.39 1.65 6.30
C ALA A 112 -7.19 1.44 7.23
N THR A 113 -6.10 0.84 6.73
CA THR A 113 -4.85 0.66 7.50
C THR A 113 -4.26 2.00 7.95
N ALA A 114 -4.24 3.01 7.08
CA ALA A 114 -3.77 4.34 7.45
C ALA A 114 -4.63 4.98 8.55
N ALA A 115 -5.95 4.83 8.48
CA ALA A 115 -6.87 5.35 9.50
C ALA A 115 -6.73 4.60 10.84
N ASP A 116 -6.65 3.28 10.79
CA ASP A 116 -6.44 2.40 11.95
C ASP A 116 -5.16 2.77 12.72
N SER A 117 -4.07 3.07 12.00
CA SER A 117 -2.81 3.52 12.60
C SER A 117 -2.91 4.83 13.41
N ARG A 118 -4.00 5.59 13.23
CA ARG A 118 -4.28 6.88 13.90
C ARG A 118 -5.40 6.78 14.92
N LEU A 119 -6.01 5.62 15.08
CA LEU A 119 -7.07 5.33 16.03
C LEU A 119 -6.67 4.13 16.91
N PRO A 120 -5.56 4.23 17.67
CA PRO A 120 -5.05 3.10 18.44
C PRO A 120 -5.95 2.72 19.60
N LEU A 121 -5.82 1.46 20.04
CA LEU A 121 -6.36 1.01 21.31
C LEU A 121 -5.65 1.73 22.47
N SER A 122 -6.41 2.08 23.51
CA SER A 122 -5.84 2.73 24.70
C SER A 122 -4.92 1.81 25.49
N CYS A 123 -5.24 0.51 25.55
CA CYS A 123 -4.42 -0.49 26.24
C CYS A 123 -4.39 -1.83 25.50
N ALA A 124 -3.36 -2.64 25.77
CA ALA A 124 -3.35 -4.07 25.49
C ALA A 124 -3.96 -4.88 26.66
N ALA A 125 -4.46 -6.09 26.37
CA ALA A 125 -5.14 -6.96 27.33
C ALA A 125 -4.22 -7.95 28.07
#